data_AF-A0A4U6N4D9-F1
#
_entry.id   AF-A0A4U6N4D9-F1
#
_cell.length_a   1.000
_cell.length_b   1.000
_cell.length_c   1.000
_cell.angle_alpha   90.00
_cell.angle_beta   90.00
_cell.angle_gamma   90.00
#
_symmetry.space_group_name_H-M   'P 1'
#
loop_
_entity.id
_entity.type
_entity.pdbx_description
1 polymer ?
#
loop_
_entity_poly.entity_id
_entity_poly.type
_entity_poly.pdbx_seq_one_letter_code
_entity_poly.pdbx_strand_id
1 'polypeptide(L)'
;MKLLTAPPSRRHTGFLVVSLVAGLALAGCGAVEEDPLGVNTSSDGATQAAPSAPRDGSQAAPVGNDLGDDPLNVGIDGAELCGVQPDDSRLRYTVMLHNPTLETFTFGEMELGNPQGLIILSSMVQTANREGHHHPGAETGAHGGHTAAPTPTTPPEPIGPPVPADGYQLVPDAHVNIIVTVELAEGATHGSADNILVAFSTPERDYSVAHNLKIDVDATSCA
;
A
#
# COMPACT_ATOMS: atom_id res chain seq x y z
N MET A 1 57.36 -3.16 26.86
CA MET A 1 58.17 -3.69 25.73
C MET A 1 57.46 -3.32 24.44
N LYS A 2 58.16 -2.64 23.53
CA LYS A 2 57.70 -2.21 22.21
C LYS A 2 57.92 -3.36 21.21
N LEU A 3 56.94 -3.66 20.37
CA LEU A 3 57.14 -4.33 19.08
C LEU A 3 56.27 -3.61 18.03
N LEU A 4 56.92 -2.66 17.36
CA LEU A 4 56.57 -2.13 16.04
C LEU A 4 57.24 -3.01 14.96
N THR A 5 56.84 -2.82 13.69
CA THR A 5 57.45 -3.29 12.40
C THR A 5 56.58 -4.37 11.72
N ALA A 6 56.14 -4.32 10.45
CA ALA A 6 56.15 -3.36 9.32
C ALA A 6 55.25 -3.93 8.18
N PRO A 7 54.86 -3.14 7.16
CA PRO A 7 54.12 -3.60 5.98
C PRO A 7 55.03 -4.02 4.80
N PRO A 8 54.46 -4.59 3.72
CA PRO A 8 54.79 -4.04 2.39
C PRO A 8 53.63 -4.01 1.37
N SER A 9 53.87 -3.11 0.41
CA SER A 9 53.16 -2.64 -0.79
C SER A 9 52.90 -3.64 -1.92
N ARG A 10 51.91 -3.33 -2.78
CA ARG A 10 51.99 -3.25 -4.27
C ARG A 10 50.62 -2.74 -4.80
N ARG A 11 50.47 -1.48 -5.23
CA ARG A 11 50.65 -0.95 -6.60
C ARG A 11 50.13 -1.87 -7.71
N HIS A 12 49.01 -1.49 -8.33
CA HIS A 12 48.85 -1.57 -9.78
C HIS A 12 48.09 -0.34 -10.31
N THR A 13 48.74 0.28 -11.28
CA THR A 13 48.37 1.46 -12.08
C THR A 13 47.74 1.04 -13.41
N GLY A 14 46.90 1.92 -13.96
CA GLY A 14 46.55 2.00 -15.38
C GLY A 14 45.19 1.38 -15.73
N PHE A 15 44.38 1.88 -16.64
CA PHE A 15 44.58 2.87 -17.70
C PHE A 15 43.21 3.50 -18.05
N LEU A 16 43.27 4.72 -18.55
CA LEU A 16 42.17 5.57 -19.03
C LEU A 16 41.98 5.27 -20.53
N VAL A 17 40.76 4.92 -20.99
CA VAL A 17 40.39 5.03 -22.41
C VAL A 17 38.94 5.50 -22.55
N VAL A 18 38.81 6.70 -23.12
CA VAL A 18 37.60 7.33 -23.64
C VAL A 18 37.17 6.60 -24.91
N SER A 19 35.87 6.29 -25.05
CA SER A 19 35.27 5.92 -26.33
C SER A 19 33.96 6.71 -26.51
N LEU A 20 34.10 7.86 -27.16
CA LEU A 20 33.01 8.69 -27.66
C LEU A 20 32.50 8.04 -28.96
N VAL A 21 31.26 7.57 -28.99
CA VAL A 21 30.58 7.21 -30.25
C VAL A 21 29.28 8.00 -30.31
N ALA A 22 29.33 9.11 -31.05
CA ALA A 22 28.16 9.83 -31.52
C ALA A 22 27.63 9.11 -32.77
N GLY A 23 26.47 8.48 -32.66
CA GLY A 23 25.68 8.00 -33.80
C GLY A 23 24.60 9.02 -34.15
N LEU A 24 24.78 9.73 -35.26
CA LEU A 24 23.74 10.50 -35.94
C LEU A 24 23.10 9.64 -37.04
N ALA A 25 21.83 9.98 -37.36
CA ALA A 25 20.96 9.49 -38.44
C ALA A 25 20.14 8.22 -38.05
N LEU A 26 18.82 8.16 -38.23
CA LEU A 26 17.98 8.71 -39.30
C LEU A 26 16.67 9.32 -38.79
N ALA A 27 16.30 10.46 -39.35
CA ALA A 27 14.93 10.94 -39.38
C ALA A 27 14.11 10.03 -40.31
N GLY A 28 13.07 9.38 -39.77
CA GLY A 28 12.03 8.72 -40.53
C GLY A 28 10.69 9.31 -40.14
N CYS A 29 10.15 10.20 -40.99
CA CYS A 29 8.74 10.57 -40.98
C CYS A 29 7.93 9.34 -41.43
N GLY A 30 7.44 8.55 -40.49
CA GLY A 30 6.34 7.63 -40.71
C GLY A 30 5.12 8.19 -39.99
N ALA A 31 4.22 8.81 -40.73
CA ALA A 31 2.89 9.11 -40.21
C ALA A 31 2.17 7.78 -39.96
N VAL A 32 1.84 7.50 -38.70
CA VAL A 32 0.81 6.53 -38.32
C VAL A 32 -0.35 7.35 -37.80
N GLU A 33 -1.46 7.29 -38.52
CA GLU A 33 -2.78 7.73 -38.05
C GLU A 33 -3.03 7.07 -36.69
N GLU A 34 -3.15 7.88 -35.64
CA GLU A 34 -3.77 7.43 -34.39
C GLU A 34 -5.24 7.13 -34.71
N ASP A 35 -5.61 5.86 -34.70
CA ASP A 35 -7.00 5.43 -34.54
C ASP A 35 -7.34 5.61 -33.05
N PRO A 36 -8.10 6.66 -32.66
CA PRO A 36 -8.28 7.00 -31.25
C PRO A 36 -9.24 6.04 -30.52
N LEU A 37 -9.67 4.96 -31.18
CA LEU A 37 -10.59 3.95 -30.65
C LEU A 37 -10.10 2.54 -31.04
N GLY A 38 -8.88 2.19 -30.62
CA GLY A 38 -8.21 0.90 -30.89
C GLY A 38 -8.88 -0.33 -30.25
N VAL A 39 -10.10 -0.66 -30.69
CA VAL A 39 -10.75 -1.94 -30.39
C VAL A 39 -10.45 -2.94 -31.51
N ASN A 40 -9.44 -3.77 -31.27
CA ASN A 40 -8.95 -4.92 -32.04
C ASN A 40 -7.78 -4.68 -33.00
N THR A 41 -6.56 -4.76 -32.47
CA THR A 41 -5.42 -5.30 -33.24
C THR A 41 -4.62 -6.27 -32.37
N SER A 42 -4.69 -7.56 -32.71
CA SER A 42 -3.76 -8.58 -32.23
C SER A 42 -2.44 -8.42 -32.98
N SER A 43 -1.31 -8.34 -32.26
CA SER A 43 -0.03 -8.93 -32.67
C SER A 43 1.05 -8.77 -31.60
N ASP A 44 1.80 -9.87 -31.44
CA ASP A 44 2.94 -10.10 -30.58
C ASP A 44 4.08 -9.06 -30.71
N GLY A 45 4.79 -8.83 -29.59
CA GLY A 45 6.19 -8.38 -29.66
C GLY A 45 6.64 -7.32 -28.66
N ALA A 46 7.12 -7.79 -27.51
CA ALA A 46 8.29 -7.28 -26.76
C ALA A 46 8.31 -5.84 -26.16
N THR A 47 8.23 -5.84 -24.82
CA THR A 47 9.04 -5.09 -23.82
C THR A 47 9.19 -3.56 -23.92
N GLN A 48 8.41 -2.85 -23.09
CA GLN A 48 8.93 -1.79 -22.22
C GLN A 48 8.00 -1.57 -21.01
N ALA A 49 8.41 -2.02 -19.82
CA ALA A 49 7.66 -1.77 -18.58
C ALA A 49 7.93 -0.35 -18.09
N ALA A 50 7.00 0.56 -18.39
CA ALA A 50 6.87 1.86 -17.73
C ALA A 50 6.01 1.70 -16.46
N PRO A 51 6.21 2.54 -15.42
CA PRO A 51 5.43 2.46 -14.20
C PRO A 51 3.96 2.75 -14.54
N SER A 52 3.10 1.77 -14.33
CA SER A 52 1.69 1.86 -14.71
C SER A 52 0.95 2.67 -13.66
N ALA A 53 0.41 3.82 -14.08
CA ALA A 53 -0.65 4.52 -13.37
C ALA A 53 -1.90 3.62 -13.23
N PRO A 54 -2.80 3.89 -12.26
CA PRO A 54 -3.90 2.99 -11.94
C PRO A 54 -4.79 2.76 -13.15
N ARG A 55 -5.02 1.49 -13.51
CA ARG A 55 -6.09 1.12 -14.42
C ARG A 55 -7.41 1.20 -13.66
N ASP A 56 -8.42 1.79 -14.29
CA ASP A 56 -9.80 1.79 -13.80
C ASP A 56 -10.18 0.38 -13.30
N GLY A 57 -10.69 0.31 -12.07
CA GLY A 57 -11.02 -0.91 -11.33
C GLY A 57 -12.22 -1.69 -11.89
N SER A 58 -12.22 -1.95 -13.20
CA SER A 58 -13.30 -2.65 -13.91
C SER A 58 -12.89 -4.05 -14.40
N GLN A 59 -11.68 -4.51 -14.10
CA GLN A 59 -11.22 -5.84 -14.52
C GLN A 59 -10.57 -6.56 -13.34
N ALA A 60 -11.30 -7.52 -12.76
CA ALA A 60 -10.76 -8.40 -11.75
C ALA A 60 -9.62 -9.25 -12.32
N ALA A 61 -8.55 -9.44 -11.54
CA ALA A 61 -7.45 -10.30 -11.94
C ALA A 61 -7.95 -11.75 -12.13
N PRO A 62 -7.45 -12.50 -13.14
CA PRO A 62 -7.84 -13.89 -13.34
C PRO A 62 -7.50 -14.77 -12.13
N VAL A 63 -8.32 -15.79 -11.89
CA VAL A 63 -8.12 -16.87 -10.89
C VAL A 63 -6.82 -17.65 -11.20
N GLY A 64 -5.94 -17.87 -10.22
CA GLY A 64 -4.72 -18.68 -10.34
C GLY A 64 -3.37 -17.97 -10.07
N ASN A 65 -2.25 -18.70 -10.23
CA ASN A 65 -0.87 -18.37 -9.77
C ASN A 65 -0.23 -17.03 -10.21
N ASP A 66 -0.94 -16.15 -10.91
CA ASP A 66 -0.41 -14.88 -11.45
C ASP A 66 -1.06 -13.65 -10.79
N LEU A 67 -1.20 -13.71 -9.47
CA LEU A 67 -1.74 -12.62 -8.64
C LEU A 67 -0.70 -11.52 -8.31
N GLY A 68 0.55 -11.69 -8.72
CA GLY A 68 1.66 -10.80 -8.35
C GLY A 68 2.03 -10.91 -6.87
N ASP A 69 2.74 -9.91 -6.34
CA ASP A 69 3.22 -9.89 -4.94
C ASP A 69 2.28 -9.13 -3.99
N ASP A 70 1.41 -8.29 -4.52
CA ASP A 70 0.43 -7.50 -3.75
C ASP A 70 -0.94 -7.48 -4.47
N PRO A 71 -1.69 -8.60 -4.47
CA PRO A 71 -2.98 -8.68 -5.17
C PRO A 71 -4.08 -7.83 -4.55
N LEU A 72 -3.92 -7.41 -3.29
CA LEU A 72 -4.87 -6.59 -2.56
C LEU A 72 -4.52 -5.10 -2.60
N ASN A 73 -3.44 -4.73 -3.32
CA ASN A 73 -2.95 -3.36 -3.40
C ASN A 73 -2.71 -2.74 -2.00
N VAL A 74 -2.25 -3.54 -1.03
CA VAL A 74 -1.96 -3.09 0.33
C VAL A 74 -0.93 -1.98 0.36
N GLY A 75 0.05 -2.01 -0.53
CA GLY A 75 1.07 -0.97 -0.64
C GLY A 75 0.56 0.33 -1.28
N ILE A 76 -0.65 0.35 -1.83
CA ILE A 76 -1.23 1.53 -2.46
C ILE A 76 -1.86 2.38 -1.34
N ASP A 77 -1.54 3.68 -1.34
CA ASP A 77 -1.96 4.68 -0.36
C ASP A 77 -1.23 4.62 1.00
N GLY A 78 -0.18 5.43 1.11
CA GLY A 78 0.56 5.65 2.35
C GLY A 78 0.24 7.00 2.99
N ALA A 79 0.40 7.07 4.31
CA ALA A 79 0.36 8.31 5.05
C ALA A 79 1.41 8.27 6.17
N GLU A 80 1.90 9.43 6.57
CA GLU A 80 2.68 9.58 7.79
C GLU A 80 1.77 10.23 8.83
N LEU A 81 1.49 9.50 9.91
CA LEU A 81 0.61 9.97 10.98
C LEU A 81 1.42 10.14 12.25
N CYS A 82 1.42 11.37 12.76
CA CYS A 82 1.83 11.63 14.13
C CYS A 82 0.62 11.59 15.06
N GLY A 83 0.72 10.80 16.13
CA GLY A 83 -0.25 10.74 17.21
C GLY A 83 0.34 11.23 18.52
N VAL A 84 -0.48 11.89 19.34
CA VAL A 84 -0.16 12.08 20.75
C VAL A 84 -0.97 11.06 21.54
N GLN A 85 -0.33 10.26 22.39
CA GLN A 85 -1.01 9.30 23.25
C GLN A 85 -1.01 9.80 24.70
N PRO A 86 -2.10 10.43 25.17
CA PRO A 86 -2.32 10.69 26.59
C PRO A 86 -2.29 9.41 27.44
N ASP A 87 -1.98 9.57 28.73
CA ASP A 87 -2.10 8.50 29.73
C ASP A 87 -3.49 7.83 29.64
N ASP A 88 -3.52 6.50 29.68
CA ASP A 88 -4.73 5.65 29.56
C ASP A 88 -5.48 5.69 28.22
N SER A 89 -4.93 6.30 27.17
CA SER A 89 -5.49 6.26 25.81
C SER A 89 -4.79 5.24 24.92
N ARG A 90 -5.43 4.89 23.79
CA ARG A 90 -4.89 4.00 22.75
C ARG A 90 -5.13 4.65 21.39
N LEU A 91 -4.18 4.46 20.47
CA LEU A 91 -4.31 5.00 19.12
C LEU A 91 -4.87 3.92 18.20
N ARG A 92 -5.84 4.31 17.38
CA ARG A 92 -6.50 3.44 16.42
C ARG A 92 -6.24 3.96 15.02
N TYR A 93 -5.59 3.14 14.22
CA TYR A 93 -5.34 3.40 12.81
C TYR A 93 -6.26 2.53 11.98
N THR A 94 -6.72 3.04 10.84
CA THR A 94 -7.62 2.31 9.96
C THR A 94 -7.13 2.35 8.53
N VAL A 95 -6.97 1.17 7.96
CA VAL A 95 -6.54 0.93 6.58
C VAL A 95 -7.70 0.33 5.83
N MET A 96 -8.15 0.99 4.76
CA MET A 96 -9.20 0.46 3.91
C MET A 96 -8.57 -0.41 2.82
N LEU A 97 -9.00 -1.67 2.71
CA LEU A 97 -8.61 -2.56 1.62
C LEU A 97 -9.82 -2.95 0.78
N HIS A 98 -9.57 -3.16 -0.51
CA HIS A 98 -10.50 -3.74 -1.46
C HIS A 98 -9.87 -5.04 -1.98
N ASN A 99 -10.68 -6.08 -2.17
CA ASN A 99 -10.27 -7.26 -2.92
C ASN A 99 -10.72 -7.13 -4.38
N PRO A 100 -9.86 -6.63 -5.30
CA PRO A 100 -10.22 -6.51 -6.71
C PRO A 100 -10.16 -7.85 -7.45
N THR A 101 -9.86 -8.96 -6.79
CA THR A 101 -9.66 -10.27 -7.42
C THR A 101 -10.92 -11.12 -7.38
N LEU A 102 -10.86 -12.28 -8.03
CA LEU A 102 -11.89 -13.33 -7.94
C LEU A 102 -11.61 -14.38 -6.85
N GLU A 103 -10.53 -14.21 -6.09
CA GLU A 103 -10.12 -15.13 -5.02
C GLU A 103 -10.61 -14.64 -3.65
N THR A 104 -10.80 -15.57 -2.72
CA THR A 104 -10.98 -15.24 -1.31
C THR A 104 -9.64 -15.29 -0.61
N PHE A 105 -9.28 -14.25 0.12
CA PHE A 105 -8.09 -14.22 0.95
C PHE A 105 -8.43 -14.40 2.43
N THR A 106 -7.60 -15.14 3.16
CA THR A 106 -7.70 -15.26 4.62
C THR A 106 -6.65 -14.35 5.25
N PHE A 107 -7.05 -13.39 6.07
CA PHE A 107 -6.11 -12.56 6.82
C PHE A 107 -5.43 -13.36 7.91
N GLY A 108 -4.15 -13.06 8.14
CA GLY A 108 -3.37 -13.52 9.29
C GLY A 108 -3.24 -12.41 10.34
N GLU A 109 -2.30 -12.61 11.27
CA GLU A 109 -1.92 -11.60 12.24
C GLU A 109 -1.24 -10.39 11.59
N MET A 110 -1.56 -9.19 12.07
CA MET A 110 -0.95 -7.96 11.60
C MET A 110 0.27 -7.63 12.45
N GLU A 111 1.34 -7.15 11.82
CA GLU A 111 2.57 -6.76 12.50
C GLU A 111 2.95 -5.31 12.20
N LEU A 112 3.84 -4.73 13.02
CA LEU A 112 4.47 -3.44 12.73
C LEU A 112 5.83 -3.69 12.07
N GLY A 113 6.15 -2.92 11.03
CA GLY A 113 7.48 -2.89 10.44
C GLY A 113 8.45 -2.06 11.29
N ASN A 114 9.55 -2.67 11.70
CA ASN A 114 10.62 -2.04 12.50
C ASN A 114 10.13 -1.23 13.73
N PRO A 115 9.27 -1.80 14.58
CA PRO A 115 8.67 -1.06 15.69
C PRO A 115 9.72 -0.66 16.72
N GLN A 116 9.64 0.58 17.18
CA GLN A 116 10.45 1.12 18.26
C GLN A 116 9.50 1.69 19.29
N GLY A 117 9.52 1.20 20.54
CA GLY A 117 8.69 1.77 21.61
C GLY A 117 7.16 1.71 21.36
N LEU A 118 6.70 0.94 20.38
CA LEU A 118 5.29 0.82 19.99
C LEU A 118 4.89 -0.66 19.90
N ILE A 119 3.69 -1.00 20.38
CA ILE A 119 3.14 -2.37 20.34
C ILE A 119 1.73 -2.36 19.75
N ILE A 120 1.37 -3.45 19.06
CA ILE A 120 -0.03 -3.73 18.67
C ILE A 120 -0.74 -4.37 19.85
N LEU A 121 -1.93 -3.87 20.18
CA LEU A 121 -2.83 -4.48 21.16
C LEU A 121 -3.92 -5.33 20.50
N SER A 122 -4.40 -4.89 19.34
CA SER A 122 -5.41 -5.62 18.58
C SER A 122 -5.42 -5.23 17.11
N SER A 123 -5.79 -6.20 16.27
CA SER A 123 -6.10 -6.02 14.86
C SER A 123 -7.50 -6.55 14.59
N MET A 124 -8.38 -5.67 14.15
CA MET A 124 -9.79 -5.98 13.89
C MET A 124 -10.12 -5.67 12.43
N VAL A 125 -11.07 -6.38 11.85
CA VAL A 125 -11.64 -6.12 10.53
C VAL A 125 -13.10 -5.68 10.71
N GLN A 126 -13.48 -4.65 9.98
CA GLN A 126 -14.86 -4.20 9.86
C GLN A 126 -15.24 -4.12 8.39
N THR A 127 -16.43 -4.61 8.01
CA THR A 127 -16.90 -4.43 6.63
C THR A 127 -17.02 -2.95 6.30
N ALA A 128 -16.64 -2.59 5.09
CA ALA A 128 -16.68 -1.23 4.59
C ALA A 128 -17.54 -1.20 3.33
N ASN A 129 -18.16 -0.05 3.04
CA ASN A 129 -18.62 0.25 1.69
C ASN A 129 -17.48 0.89 0.88
N ARG A 130 -17.62 0.91 -0.44
CA ARG A 130 -16.67 1.53 -1.37
C ARG A 130 -16.29 2.96 -0.99
N GLU A 131 -17.22 3.68 -0.36
CA GLU A 131 -17.02 5.06 0.05
C GLU A 131 -16.18 5.23 1.34
N GLY A 132 -15.80 4.14 2.02
CA GLY A 132 -15.03 4.19 3.26
C GLY A 132 -15.78 4.90 4.40
N HIS A 133 -15.07 5.21 5.49
CA HIS A 133 -15.64 5.89 6.67
C HIS A 133 -16.15 7.31 6.35
N HIS A 134 -17.32 7.41 5.74
CA HIS A 134 -18.09 8.64 5.76
C HIS A 134 -18.59 8.86 7.18
N HIS A 135 -17.97 9.81 7.87
CA HIS A 135 -18.70 10.61 8.83
C HIS A 135 -19.97 11.11 8.13
N PRO A 136 -21.18 10.91 8.68
CA PRO A 136 -22.35 11.58 8.16
C PRO A 136 -22.06 13.07 8.30
N GLY A 137 -21.76 13.73 7.17
CA GLY A 137 -21.59 15.16 7.12
C GLY A 137 -22.84 15.78 7.73
N ALA A 138 -22.66 16.55 8.79
CA ALA A 138 -23.74 17.33 9.35
C ALA A 138 -24.37 18.14 8.22
N GLU A 139 -25.64 17.88 7.92
CA GLU A 139 -26.43 18.69 7.01
C GLU A 139 -26.42 20.13 7.55
N THR A 140 -25.54 20.94 7.02
CA THR A 140 -25.56 22.39 7.17
C THR A 140 -25.93 22.93 5.80
N GLY A 141 -27.20 23.27 5.68
CA GLY A 141 -27.81 23.71 4.44
C GLY A 141 -27.22 25.01 3.88
N ALA A 142 -27.67 25.26 2.66
CA ALA A 142 -27.64 26.50 1.90
C ALA A 142 -26.28 26.90 1.28
N HIS A 143 -26.06 26.49 0.01
CA HIS A 143 -26.09 27.35 -1.18
C HIS A 143 -25.31 26.71 -2.34
N GLY A 144 -25.91 26.66 -3.54
CA GLY A 144 -25.16 26.61 -4.81
C GLY A 144 -25.16 25.29 -5.59
N GLY A 145 -26.10 25.15 -6.53
CA GLY A 145 -25.80 24.87 -7.95
C GLY A 145 -24.94 23.68 -8.37
N HIS A 146 -24.81 22.60 -7.60
CA HIS A 146 -24.19 21.37 -8.08
C HIS A 146 -25.25 20.31 -8.41
N THR A 147 -25.17 19.73 -9.61
CA THR A 147 -25.92 18.53 -9.99
C THR A 147 -25.73 17.49 -8.90
N ALA A 148 -26.84 17.01 -8.33
CA ALA A 148 -26.80 15.96 -7.33
C ALA A 148 -25.94 14.80 -7.83
N ALA A 149 -24.98 14.37 -7.02
CA ALA A 149 -24.26 13.13 -7.28
C ALA A 149 -25.30 12.01 -7.51
N PRO A 150 -25.11 11.14 -8.52
CA PRO A 150 -26.07 10.09 -8.79
C PRO A 150 -26.28 9.26 -7.52
N THR A 151 -27.54 9.08 -7.13
CA THR A 151 -27.89 8.24 -5.98
C THR A 151 -27.34 6.83 -6.21
N PRO A 152 -26.58 6.26 -5.25
CA PRO A 152 -26.10 4.89 -5.37
C PRO A 152 -27.26 3.95 -5.65
N THR A 153 -27.15 3.15 -6.72
CA THR A 153 -28.25 2.27 -7.18
C THR A 153 -28.29 0.96 -6.39
N THR A 154 -27.25 0.66 -5.63
CA THR A 154 -27.14 -0.50 -4.75
C THR A 154 -27.22 -0.03 -3.30
N PRO A 155 -28.04 -0.68 -2.44
CA PRO A 155 -28.00 -0.43 -1.01
C PRO A 155 -26.55 -0.58 -0.50
N PRO A 156 -26.03 0.35 0.29
CA PRO A 156 -24.69 0.20 0.87
C PRO A 156 -24.65 -1.08 1.69
N GLU A 157 -23.56 -1.83 1.55
CA GLU A 157 -23.37 -3.05 2.32
C GLU A 157 -23.39 -2.70 3.82
N PRO A 158 -24.13 -3.45 4.66
CA PRO A 158 -24.20 -3.15 6.08
C PRO A 158 -22.80 -3.17 6.71
N ILE A 159 -22.41 -2.04 7.32
CA ILE A 159 -21.22 -1.97 8.16
C ILE A 159 -21.49 -2.80 9.42
N GLY A 160 -20.85 -3.97 9.50
CA GLY A 160 -20.94 -4.87 10.64
C GLY A 160 -20.12 -4.38 11.83
N PRO A 161 -20.25 -5.01 13.01
CA PRO A 161 -19.33 -4.76 14.12
C PRO A 161 -17.90 -5.25 13.76
N PRO A 162 -16.83 -4.64 14.31
CA PRO A 162 -15.48 -5.16 14.14
C PRO A 162 -15.33 -6.57 14.70
N VAL A 163 -14.64 -7.44 13.96
CA VAL A 163 -14.27 -8.80 14.33
C VAL A 163 -12.74 -8.96 14.30
N PRO A 164 -12.15 -9.98 14.95
CA PRO A 164 -10.70 -10.22 14.82
C PRO A 164 -10.26 -10.32 13.36
N ALA A 165 -9.10 -9.74 13.04
CA ALA A 165 -8.54 -9.79 11.68
C ALA A 165 -8.03 -11.19 11.32
N ASP A 166 -7.34 -11.85 12.24
CA ASP A 166 -6.82 -13.21 12.02
C ASP A 166 -7.96 -14.20 11.72
N GLY A 167 -7.80 -14.94 10.62
CA GLY A 167 -8.78 -15.88 10.10
C GLY A 167 -9.97 -15.24 9.37
N TYR A 168 -10.04 -13.91 9.25
CA TYR A 168 -11.11 -13.25 8.50
C TYR A 168 -10.96 -13.52 6.99
N GLN A 169 -12.08 -13.87 6.34
CA GLN A 169 -12.12 -14.14 4.91
C GLN A 169 -12.62 -12.92 4.13
N LEU A 170 -11.72 -12.31 3.37
CA LEU A 170 -12.04 -11.24 2.44
C LEU A 170 -12.44 -11.82 1.08
N VAL A 171 -13.75 -11.83 0.81
CA VAL A 171 -14.32 -12.37 -0.43
C VAL A 171 -14.09 -11.43 -1.63
N PRO A 172 -14.24 -11.93 -2.87
CA PRO A 172 -14.13 -11.11 -4.08
C PRO A 172 -14.99 -9.84 -4.03
N ASP A 173 -14.41 -8.74 -4.52
CA ASP A 173 -15.01 -7.39 -4.61
C ASP A 173 -15.41 -6.73 -3.28
N ALA A 174 -15.16 -7.38 -2.14
CA ALA A 174 -15.48 -6.82 -0.83
C ALA A 174 -14.49 -5.72 -0.40
N HIS A 175 -15.00 -4.78 0.39
CA HIS A 175 -14.22 -3.74 1.03
C HIS A 175 -14.22 -3.92 2.54
N VAL A 176 -13.07 -3.68 3.17
CA VAL A 176 -12.92 -3.80 4.62
C VAL A 176 -12.03 -2.69 5.16
N ASN A 177 -12.26 -2.36 6.41
CA ASN A 177 -11.39 -1.53 7.24
C ASN A 177 -10.62 -2.44 8.20
N ILE A 178 -9.30 -2.50 8.05
CA ILE A 178 -8.39 -3.08 9.04
C ILE A 178 -8.13 -2.00 10.09
N ILE A 179 -8.57 -2.25 11.31
CA ILE A 179 -8.41 -1.38 12.47
C ILE A 179 -7.28 -1.94 13.33
N VAL A 180 -6.14 -1.25 13.35
CA VAL A 180 -4.99 -1.61 14.18
C VAL A 180 -4.95 -0.67 15.39
N THR A 181 -5.03 -1.25 16.58
CA THR A 181 -4.90 -0.52 17.84
C THR A 181 -3.50 -0.67 18.37
N VAL A 182 -2.82 0.44 18.62
CA VAL A 182 -1.46 0.48 19.13
C VAL A 182 -1.33 1.30 20.40
N GLU A 183 -0.21 1.08 21.09
CA GLU A 183 0.16 1.77 22.31
C GLU A 183 1.69 1.89 22.42
N LEU A 184 2.16 2.98 23.04
CA LEU A 184 3.52 3.10 23.54
C LEU A 184 3.86 1.97 24.51
N ALA A 185 4.96 1.26 24.26
CA ALA A 185 5.45 0.24 25.17
C ALA A 185 5.68 0.82 26.58
N GLU A 186 5.59 -0.04 27.61
CA GLU A 186 5.76 0.40 29.00
C GLU A 186 7.11 1.15 29.18
N GLY A 187 7.02 2.39 29.67
CA GLY A 187 8.18 3.26 29.90
C GLY A 187 8.70 4.00 28.66
N ALA A 188 8.11 3.81 27.48
CA ALA A 188 8.45 4.58 26.28
C ALA A 188 7.74 5.95 26.31
N THR A 189 8.48 7.00 25.96
CA THR A 189 7.93 8.36 25.77
C THR A 189 7.64 8.67 24.31
N HIS A 190 8.14 7.81 23.41
CA HIS A 190 8.04 7.91 21.97
C HIS A 190 8.00 6.49 21.39
N GLY A 191 7.25 6.30 20.32
CA GLY A 191 7.23 5.05 19.57
C GLY A 191 6.92 5.27 18.10
N SER A 192 7.48 4.41 17.25
CA SER A 192 7.34 4.52 15.81
C SER A 192 7.31 3.16 15.12
N ALA A 193 6.75 3.14 13.92
CA ALA A 193 6.78 2.01 12.99
C ALA A 193 6.83 2.53 11.54
N ASP A 194 7.59 1.86 10.69
CA ASP A 194 7.76 2.26 9.28
C ASP A 194 6.54 1.92 8.43
N ASN A 195 5.78 0.89 8.81
CA ASN A 195 4.62 0.38 8.10
C ASN A 195 3.78 -0.53 9.02
N ILE A 196 2.60 -0.92 8.52
CA ILE A 196 1.84 -2.07 9.02
C ILE A 196 2.03 -3.22 8.02
N LEU A 197 2.53 -4.36 8.48
CA LEU A 197 2.63 -5.57 7.67
C LEU A 197 1.28 -6.29 7.72
N VAL A 198 0.62 -6.39 6.57
CA VAL A 198 -0.64 -7.10 6.40
C VAL A 198 -0.35 -8.50 5.90
N ALA A 199 -0.58 -9.50 6.74
CA ALA A 199 -0.48 -10.90 6.37
C ALA A 199 -1.83 -11.41 5.82
N PHE A 200 -1.78 -12.12 4.70
CA PHE A 200 -2.95 -12.80 4.14
C PHE A 200 -2.53 -13.97 3.26
N SER A 201 -3.45 -14.89 2.97
CA SER A 201 -3.15 -16.07 2.18
C SER A 201 -4.31 -16.52 1.30
N THR A 202 -3.96 -17.25 0.25
CA THR A 202 -4.86 -18.19 -0.44
C THR A 202 -4.46 -19.63 -0.04
N PRO A 203 -5.23 -20.67 -0.42
CA PRO A 203 -4.81 -22.06 -0.19
C PRO A 203 -3.45 -22.44 -0.80
N GLU A 204 -2.98 -21.67 -1.79
CA GLU A 204 -1.77 -21.94 -2.56
C GLU A 204 -0.56 -21.09 -2.14
N ARG A 205 -0.77 -19.93 -1.51
CA ARG A 205 0.30 -18.95 -1.23
C ARG A 205 -0.01 -18.03 -0.04
N ASP A 206 1.04 -17.76 0.73
CA ASP A 206 1.04 -16.71 1.75
C ASP A 206 1.64 -15.40 1.22
N TYR A 207 1.11 -14.29 1.72
CA TYR A 207 1.52 -12.93 1.42
C TYR A 207 1.77 -12.17 2.73
N SER A 208 2.76 -11.30 2.71
CA SER A 208 3.03 -10.32 3.76
C SER A 208 3.45 -9.04 3.07
N VAL A 209 2.55 -8.04 3.07
CA VAL A 209 2.74 -6.80 2.32
C VAL A 209 2.75 -5.63 3.29
N ALA A 210 3.72 -4.74 3.13
CA ALA A 210 3.82 -3.51 3.91
C ALA A 210 2.82 -2.47 3.39
N HIS A 211 1.85 -2.11 4.22
CA HIS A 211 1.05 -0.91 4.02
C HIS A 211 1.89 0.31 4.36
N ASN A 212 1.92 1.31 3.48
CA ASN A 212 2.78 2.50 3.60
C ASN A 212 2.33 3.52 4.67
N LEU A 213 1.69 3.04 5.74
CA LEU A 213 1.31 3.87 6.89
C LEU A 213 2.46 3.92 7.88
N LYS A 214 3.18 5.04 7.89
CA LYS A 214 4.19 5.32 8.91
C LYS A 214 3.52 5.88 10.15
N ILE A 215 3.82 5.29 11.30
CA ILE A 215 3.26 5.67 12.59
C ILE A 215 4.37 6.30 13.42
N ASP A 216 4.11 7.50 13.93
CA ASP A 216 4.94 8.19 14.90
C ASP A 216 4.04 8.61 16.08
N VAL A 217 4.45 8.29 17.30
CA VAL A 217 3.65 8.51 18.51
C VAL A 217 4.52 9.09 19.59
N ASP A 218 4.09 10.23 20.13
CA ASP A 218 4.71 10.87 21.29
C ASP A 218 3.74 10.92 22.48
N ALA A 219 4.29 10.85 23.69
CA ALA A 219 3.48 10.98 24.90
C ALA A 219 2.93 12.40 25.11
N THR A 220 3.62 13.42 24.61
CA THR A 220 3.31 14.84 24.94
C THR A 220 2.91 15.70 23.76
N SER A 221 3.57 15.58 22.60
CA SER A 221 3.33 16.45 21.46
C SER A 221 3.96 15.91 20.19
N CYS A 222 3.24 16.04 19.07
CA CYS A 222 3.80 15.92 17.73
C CYS A 222 4.61 17.17 17.34
N ALA A 223 5.76 16.98 16.70
CA ALA A 223 6.64 18.06 16.23
C ALA A 223 6.39 18.46 14.78
#